data_AF-A0A3D0I1X1-F1
#
_entry.id   AF-A0A3D0I1X1-F1
#
_cell.length_a   1.000
_cell.length_b   1.000
_cell.length_c   1.000
_cell.angle_alpha   90.00
_cell.angle_beta   90.00
_cell.angle_gamma   90.00
#
_symmetry.space_group_name_H-M   'P 1'
#
loop_
_entity.id
_entity.type
_entity.pdbx_description
1 polymer ?
#
loop_
_entity_poly.entity_id
_entity_poly.type
_entity_poly.pdbx_seq_one_letter_code
_entity_poly.pdbx_strand_id
1 'polypeptide(L)'
;VPAGELAAALARCRKEPYAAKRALARDVVTQFHGAAAAARAEAHFDRLFKAKQAPAEMPAFRHAPGSLAAVLKDIGFAKSLGEARRMAAQGGVQLDGSKVEDGNRLLEPGSYVVKYGKLKFAELTIR
;
A
#
# COMPACT_ATOMS: atom_id res chain seq x y z
N VAL A 1 -10.64 1.52 26.50
CA VAL A 1 -12.01 1.09 26.86
C VAL A 1 -12.04 0.86 28.37
N PRO A 2 -12.77 1.68 29.14
CA PRO A 2 -12.99 1.44 30.56
C PRO A 2 -13.63 0.07 30.78
N ALA A 3 -13.33 -0.61 31.89
CA ALA A 3 -13.77 -1.99 32.13
C ALA A 3 -15.30 -2.18 32.03
N GLY A 4 -16.10 -1.15 32.35
CA GLY A 4 -17.56 -1.19 32.25
C GLY A 4 -18.13 -1.22 30.82
N GLU A 5 -17.35 -0.84 29.81
CA GLU A 5 -17.82 -0.76 28.41
C GLU A 5 -17.42 -1.98 27.57
N LEU A 6 -16.64 -2.90 28.15
CA LEU A 6 -16.07 -4.04 27.43
C LEU A 6 -17.15 -4.99 26.88
N ALA A 7 -18.21 -5.25 27.64
CA ALA A 7 -19.29 -6.13 27.20
C ALA A 7 -20.04 -5.58 25.97
N ALA A 8 -20.30 -4.28 25.94
CA ALA A 8 -20.94 -3.60 24.81
C ALA A 8 -20.02 -3.57 23.58
N ALA A 9 -18.72 -3.33 23.78
CA ALA A 9 -17.72 -3.39 22.70
C ALA A 9 -17.66 -4.81 22.08
N LEU A 10 -17.64 -5.86 22.91
CA LEU A 10 -17.66 -7.25 22.44
C LEU A 10 -18.95 -7.62 21.70
N ALA A 11 -20.10 -7.11 22.14
CA ALA A 11 -21.37 -7.30 21.44
C ALA A 11 -21.36 -6.65 20.05
N ARG A 12 -20.84 -5.41 19.93
CA ARG A 12 -20.62 -4.75 18.63
C ARG A 12 -19.65 -5.53 17.75
N CYS A 13 -18.56 -6.06 18.30
CA CYS A 13 -17.62 -6.90 17.54
C CYS A 13 -18.29 -8.11 16.89
N ARG A 14 -19.30 -8.72 17.52
CA ARG A 14 -20.02 -9.87 16.96
C ARG A 14 -21.04 -9.48 15.89
N LYS A 15 -21.76 -8.37 16.09
CA LYS A 15 -22.82 -7.92 15.17
C LYS A 15 -22.27 -7.17 13.96
N GLU A 16 -21.27 -6.32 14.17
CA GLU A 16 -20.69 -5.44 13.16
C GLU A 16 -19.15 -5.49 13.19
N PRO A 17 -18.55 -6.66 12.89
CA PRO A 17 -17.12 -6.89 13.05
C PRO A 17 -16.25 -5.88 12.27
N TYR A 18 -16.72 -5.42 11.11
CA TYR A 18 -16.01 -4.42 10.32
C TYR A 18 -16.01 -3.04 11.00
N ALA A 19 -17.18 -2.54 11.41
CA ALA A 19 -17.30 -1.25 12.07
C ALA A 19 -16.58 -1.22 13.42
N ALA A 20 -16.66 -2.32 14.19
CA ALA A 20 -15.97 -2.44 15.46
C ALA A 20 -14.44 -2.40 15.31
N LYS A 21 -13.88 -3.08 14.30
CA LYS A 21 -12.43 -3.04 14.00
C LYS A 21 -11.98 -1.64 13.60
N ARG A 22 -12.78 -0.92 12.81
CA ARG A 22 -12.47 0.47 12.41
C ARG A 22 -12.48 1.42 13.60
N ALA A 23 -13.50 1.33 14.46
CA ALA A 23 -13.57 2.15 15.67
C ALA A 23 -12.36 1.91 16.58
N LEU A 24 -12.01 0.64 16.84
CA LEU A 24 -10.85 0.31 17.64
C LEU A 24 -9.53 0.83 17.04
N ALA A 25 -9.33 0.67 15.73
CA ALA A 25 -8.13 1.18 15.06
C ALA A 25 -8.03 2.70 15.17
N ARG A 26 -9.14 3.42 15.00
CA ARG A 26 -9.21 4.87 15.16
C ARG A 26 -8.86 5.29 16.59
N ASP A 27 -9.38 4.60 17.60
CA ASP A 27 -9.10 4.90 19.01
C ASP A 27 -7.62 4.71 19.33
N VAL A 28 -7.03 3.60 18.89
CA VAL A 28 -5.60 3.30 19.10
C VAL A 28 -4.73 4.37 18.44
N VAL A 29 -4.97 4.71 17.17
CA VAL A 29 -4.17 5.74 16.48
C VAL A 29 -4.38 7.12 17.11
N THR A 30 -5.60 7.45 17.55
CA THR A 30 -5.88 8.71 18.26
C THR A 30 -5.07 8.79 19.56
N GLN A 31 -5.02 7.70 20.32
CA GLN A 31 -4.31 7.64 21.61
C GLN A 31 -2.81 7.87 21.46
N PHE A 32 -2.18 7.30 20.43
CA PHE A 32 -0.72 7.37 20.25
C PHE A 32 -0.24 8.46 19.29
N HIS A 33 -1.08 8.91 18.36
CA HIS A 33 -0.70 9.83 17.27
C HIS A 33 -1.66 11.01 17.08
N GLY A 34 -2.72 11.11 17.89
CA GLY A 34 -3.70 12.20 17.85
C GLY A 34 -4.78 12.04 16.77
N ALA A 35 -5.84 12.84 16.91
CA ALA A 35 -7.04 12.73 16.08
C ALA A 35 -6.79 12.98 14.59
N ALA A 36 -5.89 13.91 14.25
CA ALA A 36 -5.54 14.20 12.86
C ALA A 36 -4.84 13.02 12.18
N ALA A 37 -3.94 12.32 12.88
CA ALA A 37 -3.29 11.12 12.36
C ALA A 37 -4.29 9.96 12.17
N ALA A 38 -5.24 9.80 13.10
CA ALA A 38 -6.28 8.79 13.00
C ALA A 38 -7.18 9.02 11.77
N ALA A 39 -7.60 10.26 11.53
CA ALA A 39 -8.38 10.61 10.35
C ALA A 39 -7.62 10.34 9.04
N ARG A 40 -6.32 10.68 8.98
CA ARG A 40 -5.47 10.38 7.81
C ARG A 40 -5.30 8.89 7.59
N ALA A 41 -5.04 8.11 8.63
CA ALA A 41 -4.91 6.66 8.55
C ALA A 41 -6.21 5.99 8.06
N GLU A 42 -7.35 6.45 8.56
CA GLU A 42 -8.67 5.98 8.13
C GLU A 42 -8.92 6.27 6.64
N ALA A 43 -8.65 7.50 6.19
CA ALA A 43 -8.78 7.88 4.78
C ALA A 43 -7.81 7.10 3.87
N HIS A 44 -6.58 6.87 4.33
CA HIS A 44 -5.59 6.05 3.62
C HIS A 44 -6.06 4.60 3.47
N PHE A 45 -6.59 4.01 4.54
CA PHE A 45 -7.17 2.66 4.50
C PHE A 45 -8.34 2.57 3.51
N ASP A 46 -9.26 3.53 3.52
CA ASP A 46 -10.38 3.56 2.58
C ASP A 46 -9.91 3.67 1.14
N ARG A 47 -8.90 4.51 0.83
CA ARG A 47 -8.36 4.59 -0.53
C ARG A 47 -7.78 3.26 -1.01
N LEU A 48 -6.94 2.63 -0.19
CA LEU A 48 -6.25 1.40 -0.56
C LEU A 48 -7.17 0.19 -0.66
N PHE A 49 -8.00 -0.02 0.38
CA PHE A 49 -8.75 -1.26 0.54
C PHE A 49 -10.18 -1.17 0.01
N LYS A 50 -10.81 0.00 0.11
CA LYS A 50 -12.20 0.20 -0.34
C LYS A 50 -12.24 0.71 -1.79
N ALA A 51 -11.49 1.75 -2.11
CA ALA A 51 -11.49 2.35 -3.44
C ALA A 51 -10.48 1.71 -4.42
N LYS A 52 -9.54 0.90 -3.93
CA LYS A 52 -8.44 0.30 -4.73
C LYS A 52 -7.59 1.35 -5.47
N GLN A 53 -7.50 2.55 -4.91
CA GLN A 53 -6.75 3.69 -5.45
C GLN A 53 -5.36 3.77 -4.81
N ALA A 54 -4.43 4.45 -5.47
CA ALA A 54 -3.12 4.74 -4.90
C ALA A 54 -3.25 5.65 -3.66
N PRO A 55 -2.37 5.48 -2.66
CA PRO A 55 -2.25 6.43 -1.55
C PRO A 55 -1.98 7.85 -2.03
N ALA A 56 -2.38 8.84 -1.23
CA ALA A 56 -1.98 10.23 -1.46
C ALA A 56 -0.50 10.49 -1.13
N GLU A 57 0.06 9.72 -0.19
CA GLU A 57 1.46 9.76 0.19
C GLU A 57 2.10 8.42 -0.16
N MET A 58 3.13 8.45 -1.01
CA MET A 58 3.89 7.28 -1.44
C MET A 58 5.38 7.55 -1.25
N PRO A 59 6.18 6.53 -0.91
CA PRO A 59 7.63 6.67 -0.92
C PRO A 59 8.12 6.98 -2.35
N ALA A 60 8.97 7.99 -2.47
CA ALA A 60 9.57 8.41 -3.73
C ALA A 60 10.97 7.81 -3.90
N PHE A 61 11.25 7.23 -5.06
CA PHE A 61 12.53 6.65 -5.42
C PHE A 61 13.05 7.24 -6.72
N ARG A 62 14.37 7.33 -6.84
CA ARG A 62 15.06 7.74 -8.08
C ARG A 62 15.98 6.63 -8.52
N HIS A 63 15.97 6.31 -9.81
CA HIS A 63 16.78 5.24 -10.36
C HIS A 63 17.25 5.59 -11.79
N ALA A 64 18.39 5.04 -12.21
CA ALA A 64 18.82 5.12 -13.61
C ALA A 64 17.93 4.25 -14.52
N PRO A 65 17.93 4.44 -15.84
CA PRO A 65 17.26 3.52 -16.76
C PRO A 65 17.69 2.06 -16.53
N GLY A 66 16.74 1.15 -16.58
CA GLY A 66 16.99 -0.27 -16.31
C GLY A 66 15.74 -1.12 -16.46
N SER A 67 15.91 -2.44 -16.38
CA SER A 67 14.76 -3.36 -16.41
C SER A 67 13.87 -3.17 -15.18
N LEU A 68 12.56 -3.30 -15.36
CA LEU A 68 11.57 -3.25 -14.28
C LEU A 68 11.96 -4.13 -13.09
N ALA A 69 12.42 -5.36 -13.33
CA ALA A 69 12.83 -6.28 -12.28
C ALA A 69 14.06 -5.80 -11.48
N ALA A 70 15.03 -5.16 -12.14
CA ALA A 70 16.19 -4.57 -11.46
C ALA A 70 15.76 -3.41 -10.58
N VAL A 71 14.98 -2.48 -11.14
CA VAL A 71 14.48 -1.32 -10.39
C VAL A 71 13.66 -1.75 -9.17
N LEU A 72 12.75 -2.72 -9.32
CA LEU A 72 11.95 -3.26 -8.22
C LEU A 72 12.78 -3.92 -7.11
N LYS A 73 13.90 -4.56 -7.47
CA LYS A 73 14.82 -5.12 -6.49
C LYS A 73 15.58 -4.01 -5.77
N ASP A 74 16.07 -3.03 -6.52
CA ASP A 74 16.96 -1.99 -6.00
C ASP A 74 16.21 -1.00 -5.09
N ILE A 75 14.92 -0.74 -5.35
CA ILE A 75 14.03 0.00 -4.43
C ILE A 75 13.54 -0.85 -3.24
N GLY A 76 13.98 -2.11 -3.12
CA GLY A 76 13.64 -3.00 -2.01
C GLY A 76 12.23 -3.62 -2.06
N PHE A 77 11.55 -3.54 -3.21
CA PHE A 77 10.20 -4.10 -3.35
C PHE A 77 10.22 -5.63 -3.50
N ALA A 78 11.22 -6.17 -4.19
CA ALA A 78 11.47 -7.60 -4.36
C ALA A 78 12.83 -8.01 -3.76
N LYS A 79 12.95 -9.24 -3.22
CA LYS A 79 14.20 -9.75 -2.65
C LYS A 79 15.19 -10.21 -3.71
N SER A 80 14.72 -10.48 -4.93
CA SER A 80 15.55 -10.94 -6.05
C SER A 80 14.95 -10.56 -7.40
N LEU A 81 15.78 -10.55 -8.45
CA LEU A 81 15.34 -10.34 -9.84
C LEU A 81 14.28 -11.36 -10.27
N GLY A 82 14.47 -12.63 -9.91
CA GLY A 82 13.53 -13.71 -10.25
C GLY A 82 12.18 -13.58 -9.55
N GLU A 83 12.15 -13.06 -8.32
CA GLU A 83 10.89 -12.73 -7.63
C GLU A 83 10.16 -11.61 -8.37
N ALA A 84 10.85 -10.51 -8.70
CA ALA A 84 10.25 -9.38 -9.40
C ALA A 84 9.65 -9.79 -10.75
N ARG A 85 10.38 -10.59 -11.54
CA ARG A 85 9.90 -11.12 -12.83
C ARG A 85 8.67 -12.00 -12.69
N ARG A 86 8.65 -12.92 -11.72
CA ARG A 86 7.49 -13.77 -11.46
C ARG A 86 6.28 -12.94 -11.01
N MET A 87 6.50 -11.94 -10.17
CA MET A 87 5.43 -11.04 -9.73
C MET A 87 4.83 -10.28 -10.91
N ALA A 88 5.69 -9.77 -11.81
CA ALA A 88 5.24 -9.12 -13.05
C ALA A 88 4.41 -10.08 -13.90
N ALA A 89 4.96 -11.26 -14.22
CA ALA A 89 4.29 -12.28 -15.05
C ALA A 89 2.95 -12.77 -14.48
N GLN A 90 2.77 -12.74 -13.16
CA GLN A 90 1.50 -13.07 -12.48
C GLN A 90 0.50 -11.89 -12.45
N GLY A 91 0.82 -10.76 -13.10
CA GLY A 91 0.01 -9.55 -13.09
C GLY A 91 0.01 -8.80 -11.75
N GLY A 92 1.02 -9.06 -10.92
CA GLY A 92 1.21 -8.46 -9.60
C GLY A 92 1.96 -7.12 -9.63
N VAL A 93 2.41 -6.65 -10.78
CA VAL A 93 3.07 -5.34 -10.95
C VAL A 93 2.23 -4.44 -11.85
N GLN A 94 2.05 -3.18 -11.44
CA GLN A 94 1.41 -2.16 -12.26
C GLN A 94 2.28 -0.90 -12.32
N LEU A 95 2.31 -0.26 -13.48
CA LEU A 95 2.88 1.07 -13.71
C LEU A 95 1.73 1.98 -14.14
N ASP A 96 1.52 3.09 -13.43
CA ASP A 96 0.47 4.07 -13.70
C ASP A 96 -0.93 3.44 -13.84
N GLY A 97 -1.19 2.41 -13.02
CA GLY A 97 -2.44 1.63 -13.03
C GLY A 97 -2.54 0.56 -14.10
N SER A 98 -1.60 0.50 -15.05
CA SER A 98 -1.54 -0.53 -16.10
C SER A 98 -0.69 -1.72 -15.66
N LYS A 99 -1.21 -2.95 -15.80
CA LYS A 99 -0.46 -4.16 -15.48
C LYS A 99 0.74 -4.32 -16.41
N VAL A 100 1.86 -4.75 -15.85
CA VAL A 100 3.07 -5.07 -16.62
C VAL A 100 3.48 -6.50 -16.35
N GLU A 101 3.42 -7.33 -17.39
CA GLU A 101 3.73 -8.76 -17.31
C GLU A 101 5.20 -9.05 -17.60
N ASP A 102 5.85 -8.20 -18.41
CA ASP A 102 7.26 -8.33 -18.72
C ASP A 102 8.14 -7.63 -17.67
N GLY A 103 8.74 -8.43 -16.78
CA GLY A 103 9.72 -7.95 -15.80
C GLY A 103 11.06 -7.50 -16.40
N ASN A 104 11.36 -7.82 -17.67
CA ASN A 104 12.55 -7.34 -18.36
C ASN A 104 12.34 -6.05 -19.14
N ARG A 105 11.10 -5.55 -19.20
CA ARG A 105 10.78 -4.26 -19.82
C ARG A 105 11.71 -3.18 -19.29
N LEU A 106 12.37 -2.48 -20.22
CA LEU A 106 13.18 -1.32 -19.87
C LEU A 106 12.26 -0.15 -19.52
N LEU A 107 12.60 0.54 -18.43
CA LEU A 107 11.94 1.78 -18.05
C LEU A 107 12.67 2.96 -18.70
N GLU A 108 11.93 3.71 -19.50
CA GLU A 108 12.40 4.95 -20.11
C GLU A 108 12.52 6.06 -19.05
N PRO A 109 13.30 7.12 -19.31
CA PRO A 109 13.31 8.31 -18.47
C PRO A 109 11.91 8.90 -18.32
N GLY A 110 11.48 9.14 -17.08
CA GLY A 110 10.11 9.54 -16.79
C GLY A 110 9.73 9.36 -15.32
N SER A 111 8.49 9.72 -14.99
CA SER A 111 7.91 9.50 -13.67
C SER A 111 6.80 8.46 -13.77
N TYR A 112 6.82 7.48 -12.87
CA TYR A 112 5.88 6.36 -12.84
C TYR A 112 5.34 6.16 -11.43
N VAL A 113 4.07 5.80 -11.31
CA VAL A 113 3.50 5.26 -10.08
C VAL A 113 3.58 3.73 -10.15
N VAL A 114 4.46 3.15 -9.35
CA VAL A 114 4.68 1.71 -9.29
C VAL A 114 3.80 1.11 -8.21
N LYS A 115 3.08 0.04 -8.55
CA LYS A 115 2.40 -0.83 -7.59
C LYS A 115 2.97 -2.23 -7.66
N TYR A 116 3.42 -2.73 -6.51
CA TYR A 116 3.89 -4.11 -6.35
C TYR A 116 2.97 -4.86 -5.38
N GLY A 117 2.30 -5.89 -5.89
CA GLY A 117 1.27 -6.64 -5.18
C GLY A 117 0.05 -5.78 -4.86
N LYS A 118 -0.47 -5.92 -3.64
CA LYS A 118 -1.70 -5.23 -3.20
C LYS A 118 -1.45 -3.87 -2.56
N LEU A 119 -0.35 -3.72 -1.80
CA LEU A 119 -0.18 -2.63 -0.84
C LEU A 119 1.12 -1.83 -1.00
N LYS A 120 2.10 -2.30 -1.78
CA LYS A 120 3.33 -1.54 -1.98
C LYS A 120 3.12 -0.60 -3.16
N PHE A 121 3.14 0.69 -2.87
CA PHE A 121 3.09 1.77 -3.87
C PHE A 121 4.35 2.62 -3.75
N ALA A 122 4.83 3.14 -4.86
CA ALA A 122 5.96 4.06 -4.90
C ALA A 122 5.81 5.03 -6.08
N GLU A 123 6.29 6.25 -5.88
CA GLU A 123 6.62 7.14 -6.99
C GLU A 123 8.05 6.84 -7.43
N LEU A 124 8.24 6.57 -8.71
CA LEU A 124 9.51 6.21 -9.29
C LEU A 124 9.88 7.23 -10.37
N THR A 125 10.99 7.93 -10.18
CA THR A 125 11.56 8.80 -11.22
C THR A 125 12.78 8.12 -11.84
N ILE A 126 12.69 7.83 -13.13
CA ILE A 126 13.80 7.34 -13.95
C ILE A 126 14.48 8.54 -14.62
N ARG A 127 15.79 8.68 -14.39
CA ARG A 127 16.62 9.75 -14.93
C ARG A 127 18.04 9.30 -15.19
#